data_AF-A0A9D5JCA7-F1
#
_entry.id   AF-A0A9D5JCA7-F1
#
_cell.length_a   1.000
_cell.length_b   1.000
_cell.length_c   1.000
_cell.angle_alpha   90.00
_cell.angle_beta   90.00
_cell.angle_gamma   90.00
#
_symmetry.space_group_name_H-M   'P 1'
#
loop_
_entity.id
_entity.type
_entity.pdbx_description
1 polymer ?
#
loop_
_entity_poly.entity_id
_entity_poly.type
_entity_poly.pdbx_seq_one_letter_code
_entity_poly.pdbx_strand_id
1 'polypeptide(L)'
;MTVLDDTVAVRHLLRHLNDPRALRRNVLSSPFFETVTTAAKDNATGERLKTLVADCIESLARPKGEDFDATHASRQYYIVKNYDLAREPRNQVAADLGIVVSTFYLERRAALQRLADAIRSHSPSLRAIESARQEDLALDYADSLAASGQLTACISVLQSVTAVADPASRLTAWRHLIEVFVESGRLGDAAEVLEQMHRTATALWPRGPERAAVTAELCYARSHLSRSAGETEAALGELCRARQLLTSAQVGTRVGRMLLISVLQSLGKIHNECGSLNKAADFFTEALRIIDTLVVPPARLRIQSLLGLSSALGALPGRMQAASKLSRSALELAKGTGFLREIALANVNESNLCFWRSEYQEALQHAALAQPIADVVLGKIEAAELALHHARAEAACGSGALAYKRLRNARRLLLEKSYLWAMVSVLESEILTRRRADATALNAARSAVRAAEMSDVLEAYGCARLILAECYSRRHRLREAKYNAKEALSSLEHHGSAFALAQAFSLSARLTGDRSHLANATEIRRALRA
;
A
#
# COMPACT_ATOMS: atom_id res chain seq x y z
N MET A 1 -9.63 41.16 -18.43
CA MET A 1 -9.00 40.07 -19.20
C MET A 1 -10.09 39.42 -20.03
N THR A 2 -10.09 39.65 -21.34
CA THR A 2 -10.95 38.93 -22.29
C THR A 2 -10.66 37.44 -22.16
N VAL A 3 -11.68 36.63 -21.88
CA VAL A 3 -11.57 35.16 -21.89
C VAL A 3 -11.23 34.77 -23.32
N LEU A 4 -9.96 34.53 -23.60
CA LEU A 4 -9.51 33.99 -24.88
C LEU A 4 -10.15 32.62 -25.05
N ASP A 5 -10.82 32.42 -26.18
CA ASP A 5 -11.44 31.15 -26.55
C ASP A 5 -10.37 30.05 -26.61
N ASP A 6 -10.47 29.06 -25.72
CA ASP A 6 -9.55 27.93 -25.58
C ASP A 6 -9.31 27.20 -26.91
N THR A 7 -10.32 27.17 -27.78
CA THR A 7 -10.21 26.54 -29.09
C THR A 7 -9.31 27.33 -30.05
N VAL A 8 -9.20 28.64 -29.89
CA VAL A 8 -8.22 29.48 -30.62
C VAL A 8 -6.81 29.15 -30.14
N ALA A 9 -6.63 29.02 -28.82
CA ALA A 9 -5.33 28.70 -28.23
C ALA A 9 -4.82 27.32 -28.67
N VAL A 10 -5.67 26.27 -28.65
CA VAL A 10 -5.26 24.94 -29.14
C VAL A 10 -4.91 24.96 -30.62
N ARG A 11 -5.68 25.65 -31.46
CA ARG A 11 -5.35 25.76 -32.90
C ARG A 11 -4.01 26.46 -33.14
N HIS A 12 -3.74 27.53 -32.41
CA HIS A 12 -2.45 28.20 -32.45
C HIS A 12 -1.32 27.26 -31.99
N LEU A 13 -1.54 26.48 -30.93
CA LEU A 13 -0.57 25.50 -30.43
C LEU A 13 -0.23 24.45 -31.49
N LEU A 14 -1.25 23.77 -32.04
CA LEU A 14 -1.09 22.70 -33.02
C LEU A 14 -0.39 23.18 -34.31
N ARG A 15 -0.64 24.43 -34.74
CA ARG A 15 0.02 25.02 -35.90
C ARG A 15 1.51 25.30 -35.69
N HIS A 16 1.93 25.50 -34.45
CA HIS A 16 3.25 26.02 -34.11
C HIS A 16 4.05 25.07 -33.21
N LEU A 17 3.75 23.76 -33.21
CA LEU A 17 4.45 22.75 -32.39
C LEU A 17 5.97 22.69 -32.61
N ASN A 18 6.47 23.17 -33.75
CA ASN A 18 7.91 23.20 -34.07
C ASN A 18 8.51 24.62 -33.98
N ASP A 19 7.79 25.61 -33.45
CA ASP A 19 8.26 27.01 -33.30
C ASP A 19 8.22 27.44 -31.82
N PRO A 20 9.34 27.33 -31.08
CA PRO A 20 9.43 27.68 -29.66
C PRO A 20 8.98 29.12 -29.35
N ARG A 21 9.20 30.07 -30.27
CA ARG A 21 8.80 31.48 -30.06
C ARG A 21 7.29 31.64 -30.09
N ALA A 22 6.63 30.94 -31.01
CA ALA A 22 5.17 30.93 -31.07
C ALA A 22 4.56 30.15 -29.89
N LEU A 23 5.19 29.05 -29.46
CA LEU A 23 4.77 28.29 -28.27
C LEU A 23 4.80 29.15 -26.99
N ARG A 24 5.81 30.01 -26.81
CA ARG A 24 5.88 30.96 -25.68
C ARG A 24 4.73 31.96 -25.63
N ARG A 25 4.15 32.32 -26.77
CA ARG A 25 3.05 33.31 -26.85
C ARG A 25 1.67 32.69 -26.66
N ASN A 26 1.58 31.36 -26.67
CA ASN A 26 0.33 30.65 -26.54
C ASN A 26 -0.03 30.45 -25.07
N VAL A 27 -1.22 30.86 -24.65
CA VAL A 27 -1.68 30.78 -23.25
C VAL A 27 -1.69 29.36 -22.65
N LEU A 28 -1.80 28.32 -23.48
CA LEU A 28 -1.79 26.93 -23.00
C LEU A 28 -0.37 26.36 -22.83
N SER A 29 0.60 26.87 -23.60
CA SER A 29 1.98 26.37 -23.55
C SER A 29 2.97 27.33 -22.90
N SER A 30 2.65 28.62 -22.76
CA SER A 30 3.53 29.60 -22.12
C SER A 30 4.01 29.17 -20.72
N PRO A 31 3.19 28.52 -19.86
CA PRO A 31 3.66 28.11 -18.53
C PRO A 31 4.80 27.10 -18.56
N PHE A 32 4.95 26.32 -19.63
CA PHE A 32 6.05 25.38 -19.78
C PHE A 32 7.41 26.07 -20.03
N PHE A 33 7.40 27.32 -20.50
CA PHE A 33 8.60 28.06 -20.90
C PHE A 33 9.03 29.14 -19.90
N GLU A 34 8.26 29.40 -18.85
CA GLU A 34 8.52 30.50 -17.90
C GLU A 34 9.86 30.36 -17.16
N THR A 35 10.32 29.14 -16.90
CA THR A 35 11.59 28.86 -16.19
C THR A 35 12.79 28.66 -17.14
N VAL A 36 12.58 28.81 -18.46
CA VAL A 36 13.57 28.51 -19.47
C VAL A 36 14.38 29.75 -19.84
N THR A 37 15.64 29.80 -19.35
CA THR A 37 16.55 30.94 -19.54
C THR A 37 17.53 30.81 -20.71
N THR A 38 17.60 29.64 -21.37
CA THR A 38 18.60 29.36 -22.42
C THR A 38 17.95 28.71 -23.64
N ALA A 39 18.45 29.00 -24.84
CA ALA A 39 17.95 28.44 -26.10
C ALA A 39 17.96 26.90 -26.17
N ALA A 40 19.00 26.24 -25.61
CA ALA A 40 19.08 24.78 -25.58
C ALA A 40 17.95 24.13 -24.76
N LYS A 41 17.63 24.73 -23.60
CA LYS A 41 16.48 24.33 -22.78
C LYS A 41 15.15 24.65 -23.46
N ASP A 42 15.09 25.69 -24.30
CA ASP A 42 13.90 26.08 -25.07
C ASP A 42 13.50 24.99 -26.06
N ASN A 43 14.48 24.46 -26.79
CA ASN A 43 14.26 23.34 -27.71
C ASN A 43 13.85 22.06 -26.95
N ALA A 44 14.51 21.75 -25.83
CA ALA A 44 14.17 20.59 -25.02
C ALA A 44 12.75 20.66 -24.43
N THR A 45 12.33 21.84 -23.97
CA THR A 45 10.95 22.08 -23.51
C THR A 45 9.96 21.98 -24.66
N GLY A 46 10.30 22.50 -25.84
CA GLY A 46 9.50 22.36 -27.06
C GLY A 46 9.25 20.90 -27.43
N GLU A 47 10.28 20.05 -27.43
CA GLU A 47 10.15 18.62 -27.72
C GLU A 47 9.31 17.89 -26.66
N ARG A 48 9.48 18.19 -25.37
CA ARG A 48 8.63 17.62 -24.30
C ARG A 48 7.17 18.00 -24.47
N LEU A 49 6.90 19.27 -24.78
CA LEU A 49 5.54 19.75 -25.02
C LEU A 49 4.93 19.09 -26.25
N LYS A 50 5.72 18.85 -27.30
CA LYS A 50 5.29 18.12 -28.49
C LYS A 50 4.91 16.67 -28.15
N THR A 51 5.72 15.96 -27.37
CA THR A 51 5.38 14.62 -26.85
C THR A 51 4.08 14.66 -26.05
N LEU A 52 3.95 15.60 -25.11
CA LEU A 52 2.75 15.76 -24.29
C LEU A 52 1.50 16.03 -25.15
N VAL A 53 1.58 16.91 -26.14
CA VAL A 53 0.46 17.21 -27.04
C VAL A 53 0.10 15.97 -27.86
N ALA A 54 1.07 15.19 -28.33
CA ALA A 54 0.81 13.92 -29.01
C ALA A 54 0.07 12.94 -28.10
N ASP A 55 0.51 12.77 -26.85
CA ASP A 55 -0.16 11.92 -25.86
C ASP A 55 -1.60 12.38 -25.56
N CYS A 56 -1.80 13.71 -25.45
CA CYS A 56 -3.14 14.29 -25.26
C CYS A 56 -4.05 14.01 -26.47
N ILE A 57 -3.51 14.05 -27.70
CA ILE A 57 -4.26 13.73 -28.91
C ILE A 57 -4.63 12.24 -28.92
N GLU A 58 -3.68 11.33 -28.65
CA GLU A 58 -3.96 9.90 -28.55
C GLU A 58 -5.01 9.57 -27.47
N SER A 59 -5.05 10.35 -26.39
CA SER A 59 -6.09 10.19 -25.35
C SER A 59 -7.50 10.49 -25.84
N LEU A 60 -7.69 11.26 -26.92
CA LEU A 60 -9.01 11.54 -27.49
C LEU A 60 -9.70 10.27 -28.00
N ALA A 61 -8.93 9.28 -28.45
CA ALA A 61 -9.44 8.00 -28.94
C ALA A 61 -10.04 7.13 -27.83
N ARG A 62 -9.79 7.47 -26.55
CA ARG A 62 -10.36 6.77 -25.40
C ARG A 62 -11.65 7.47 -24.93
N PRO A 63 -12.75 6.74 -24.72
CA PRO A 63 -13.96 7.31 -24.14
C PRO A 63 -13.71 7.78 -22.70
N LYS A 64 -14.34 8.90 -22.30
CA LYS A 64 -14.21 9.49 -20.96
C LYS A 64 -15.45 9.14 -20.11
N GLY A 65 -15.40 8.05 -19.36
CA GLY A 65 -16.51 7.60 -18.50
C GLY A 65 -17.43 6.57 -19.17
N GLU A 66 -18.36 6.01 -18.39
CA GLU A 66 -19.27 4.93 -18.82
C GLU A 66 -20.34 5.39 -19.84
N ASP A 67 -20.69 6.69 -19.83
CA ASP A 67 -21.71 7.28 -20.71
C ASP A 67 -21.13 7.88 -22.03
N PHE A 68 -19.83 7.75 -22.28
CA PHE A 68 -19.19 8.40 -23.43
C PHE A 68 -19.08 7.45 -24.64
N ASP A 69 -19.82 7.74 -25.71
CA ASP A 69 -19.82 6.95 -26.94
C ASP A 69 -18.41 6.89 -27.58
N ALA A 70 -17.90 5.68 -27.77
CA ALA A 70 -16.63 5.40 -28.44
C ALA A 70 -16.59 6.00 -29.86
N THR A 71 -17.74 6.17 -30.50
CA THR A 71 -17.87 6.80 -31.82
C THR A 71 -17.46 8.27 -31.80
N HIS A 72 -17.87 9.03 -30.77
CA HIS A 72 -17.49 10.43 -30.60
C HIS A 72 -15.98 10.56 -30.34
N ALA A 73 -15.42 9.70 -29.49
CA ALA A 73 -13.98 9.66 -29.21
C ALA A 73 -13.14 9.43 -30.49
N SER A 74 -13.53 8.43 -31.28
CA SER A 74 -12.86 8.10 -32.54
C SER A 74 -12.93 9.24 -33.56
N ARG A 75 -14.11 9.86 -33.74
CA ARG A 75 -14.29 11.02 -34.64
C ARG A 75 -13.42 12.20 -34.23
N GLN A 76 -13.41 12.53 -32.93
CA GLN A 76 -12.64 13.66 -32.40
C GLN A 76 -11.13 13.48 -32.60
N TYR A 77 -10.61 12.28 -32.33
CA TYR A 77 -9.23 11.93 -32.63
C TYR A 77 -8.92 12.10 -34.12
N TYR A 78 -9.75 11.52 -34.99
CA TYR A 78 -9.56 11.56 -36.44
C TYR A 78 -9.56 12.99 -36.99
N ILE A 79 -10.48 13.84 -36.53
CA ILE A 79 -10.56 15.24 -36.92
C ILE A 79 -9.26 15.99 -36.56
N VAL A 80 -8.79 15.88 -35.32
CA VAL A 80 -7.59 16.60 -34.90
C VAL A 80 -6.36 16.12 -35.68
N LYS A 81 -6.23 14.80 -35.88
CA LYS A 81 -5.09 14.21 -36.59
C LYS A 81 -5.04 14.63 -38.06
N ASN A 82 -6.14 14.51 -38.79
CA ASN A 82 -6.12 14.69 -40.25
C ASN A 82 -6.36 16.15 -40.66
N TYR A 83 -7.24 16.88 -39.95
CA TYR A 83 -7.52 18.28 -40.28
C TYR A 83 -6.55 19.25 -39.61
N ASP A 84 -6.40 19.19 -38.28
CA ASP A 84 -5.62 20.21 -37.55
C ASP A 84 -4.10 20.00 -37.66
N LEU A 85 -3.63 18.74 -37.70
CA LEU A 85 -2.22 18.39 -37.88
C LEU A 85 -1.83 18.16 -39.35
N ALA A 86 -2.51 17.26 -40.07
CA ALA A 86 -2.13 16.90 -41.44
C ALA A 86 -2.62 17.90 -42.52
N ARG A 87 -3.46 18.88 -42.16
CA ARG A 87 -3.97 19.94 -43.06
C ARG A 87 -4.83 19.43 -44.22
N GLU A 88 -5.47 18.29 -44.06
CA GLU A 88 -6.37 17.77 -45.07
C GLU A 88 -7.60 18.69 -45.26
N PRO A 89 -8.19 18.76 -46.47
CA PRO A 89 -9.38 19.56 -46.70
C PRO A 89 -10.54 19.13 -45.81
N ARG A 90 -11.23 20.08 -45.16
CA ARG A 90 -12.38 19.83 -44.28
C ARG A 90 -13.42 18.89 -44.91
N ASN A 91 -13.75 19.12 -46.19
CA ASN A 91 -14.78 18.35 -46.88
C ASN A 91 -14.36 16.88 -47.07
N GLN A 92 -13.05 16.61 -47.22
CA GLN A 92 -12.50 15.25 -47.29
C GLN A 92 -12.63 14.57 -45.94
N VAL A 93 -12.13 15.19 -44.87
CA VAL A 93 -12.19 14.61 -43.50
C VAL A 93 -13.63 14.36 -43.04
N ALA A 94 -14.58 15.25 -43.40
CA ALA A 94 -16.00 15.04 -43.09
C ALA A 94 -16.61 13.87 -43.89
N ALA A 95 -16.25 13.72 -45.17
CA ALA A 95 -16.68 12.61 -46.01
C ALA A 95 -16.13 11.27 -45.51
N ASP A 96 -14.85 11.21 -45.13
CA ASP A 96 -14.21 10.00 -44.62
C ASP A 96 -14.82 9.52 -43.30
N LEU A 97 -15.34 10.45 -42.49
CA LEU A 97 -16.07 10.15 -41.26
C LEU A 97 -17.56 9.88 -41.46
N GLY A 98 -18.09 10.04 -42.68
CA GLY A 98 -19.52 9.91 -42.98
C GLY A 98 -20.39 10.92 -42.24
N ILE A 99 -19.88 12.13 -41.98
CA ILE A 99 -20.61 13.19 -41.26
C ILE A 99 -20.80 14.44 -42.10
N VAL A 100 -21.87 15.17 -41.83
CA VAL A 100 -22.09 16.50 -42.44
C VAL A 100 -21.14 17.55 -41.82
N VAL A 101 -20.87 18.61 -42.59
CA VAL A 101 -19.92 19.67 -42.21
C VAL A 101 -20.29 20.37 -40.89
N SER A 102 -21.57 20.52 -40.57
CA SER A 102 -22.01 21.10 -39.30
C SER A 102 -21.59 20.23 -38.10
N THR A 103 -21.80 18.91 -38.18
CA THR A 103 -21.36 17.93 -37.18
C THR A 103 -19.84 17.94 -37.03
N PHE A 104 -19.10 18.05 -38.14
CA PHE A 104 -17.64 18.19 -38.10
C PHE A 104 -17.19 19.35 -37.20
N TYR A 105 -17.82 20.53 -37.32
CA TYR A 105 -17.45 21.69 -36.49
C TYR A 105 -17.80 21.51 -35.01
N LEU A 106 -18.91 20.84 -34.70
CA LEU A 106 -19.30 20.52 -33.33
C LEU A 106 -18.29 19.57 -32.68
N GLU A 107 -17.96 18.46 -33.37
CA GLU A 107 -16.96 17.49 -32.89
C GLU A 107 -15.59 18.13 -32.74
N ARG A 108 -15.18 18.93 -33.73
CA ARG A 108 -13.91 19.64 -33.67
C ARG A 108 -13.84 20.57 -32.47
N ARG A 109 -14.90 21.34 -32.19
CA ARG A 109 -14.95 22.24 -31.04
C ARG A 109 -14.83 21.47 -29.73
N ALA A 110 -15.55 20.35 -29.60
CA ALA A 110 -15.48 19.48 -28.43
C ALA A 110 -14.08 18.86 -28.26
N ALA A 111 -13.46 18.40 -29.34
CA ALA A 111 -12.10 17.85 -29.34
C ALA A 111 -11.07 18.88 -28.88
N LEU A 112 -11.13 20.11 -29.41
CA LEU A 112 -10.23 21.19 -29.03
C LEU A 112 -10.40 21.59 -27.56
N GLN A 113 -11.63 21.59 -27.03
CA GLN A 113 -11.84 21.85 -25.61
C GLN A 113 -11.25 20.73 -24.73
N ARG A 114 -11.49 19.46 -25.08
CA ARG A 114 -10.90 18.30 -24.38
C ARG A 114 -9.36 18.38 -24.36
N LEU A 115 -8.76 18.79 -25.48
CA LEU A 115 -7.31 19.00 -25.57
C LEU A 115 -6.86 20.16 -24.69
N ALA A 116 -7.57 21.29 -24.68
CA ALA A 116 -7.24 22.41 -23.81
C ALA A 116 -7.24 21.99 -22.33
N ASP A 117 -8.27 21.26 -21.90
CA ASP A 117 -8.40 20.76 -20.53
C ASP A 117 -7.30 19.75 -20.18
N ALA A 118 -6.99 18.83 -21.09
CA ALA A 118 -5.93 17.85 -20.92
C ALA A 118 -4.55 18.53 -20.86
N ILE A 119 -4.25 19.48 -21.74
CA ILE A 119 -2.99 20.21 -21.72
C ILE A 119 -2.88 21.03 -20.43
N ARG A 120 -3.96 21.69 -19.99
CA ARG A 120 -3.97 22.43 -18.72
C ARG A 120 -3.73 21.55 -17.50
N SER A 121 -4.26 20.32 -17.49
CA SER A 121 -4.00 19.40 -16.38
C SER A 121 -2.54 18.97 -16.29
N HIS A 122 -1.80 19.07 -17.40
CA HIS A 122 -0.36 18.81 -17.49
C HIS A 122 0.48 20.08 -17.49
N SER A 123 -0.15 21.25 -17.67
CA SER A 123 0.51 22.53 -17.51
C SER A 123 1.14 22.49 -16.14
N PRO A 124 2.45 22.73 -16.04
CA PRO A 124 3.01 23.07 -14.75
C PRO A 124 2.21 24.29 -14.33
N SER A 125 1.28 24.11 -13.39
CA SER A 125 0.74 25.27 -12.72
C SER A 125 1.97 26.03 -12.23
N LEU A 126 1.98 27.35 -12.39
CA LEU A 126 2.99 28.22 -11.79
C LEU A 126 3.21 27.97 -10.28
N ARG A 127 2.44 27.08 -9.64
CA ARG A 127 2.61 26.60 -8.27
C ARG A 127 3.31 25.24 -8.11
N ALA A 128 3.63 24.52 -9.19
CA ALA A 128 4.22 23.17 -9.12
C ALA A 128 5.69 23.10 -9.55
N ILE A 129 6.25 24.17 -10.12
CA ILE A 129 7.69 24.27 -10.47
C ILE A 129 8.36 25.49 -9.80
N GLU A 130 7.61 26.33 -9.07
CA GLU A 130 8.18 27.34 -8.17
C GLU A 130 8.73 26.68 -6.90
N SER A 131 9.99 26.21 -6.98
CA SER A 131 10.74 25.54 -5.93
C SER A 131 10.06 24.25 -5.44
N ALA A 132 10.79 23.15 -5.38
CA ALA A 132 10.48 22.22 -4.32
C ALA A 132 10.66 23.06 -3.04
N ARG A 133 9.55 23.43 -2.41
CA ARG A 133 9.55 24.19 -1.16
C ARG A 133 10.56 23.48 -0.25
N GLN A 134 11.39 24.22 0.47
CA GLN A 134 12.42 23.60 1.32
C GLN A 134 11.76 22.54 2.24
N GLU A 135 10.51 22.73 2.59
CA GLU A 135 9.67 21.77 3.30
C GLU A 135 9.42 20.47 2.53
N ASP A 136 9.09 20.51 1.24
CA ASP A 136 8.83 19.30 0.42
C ASP A 136 10.11 18.47 0.28
N LEU A 137 11.25 19.12 0.02
CA LEU A 137 12.55 18.44 0.00
C LEU A 137 12.91 17.87 1.37
N ALA A 138 12.58 18.59 2.45
CA ALA A 138 12.82 18.11 3.80
C ALA A 138 11.93 16.91 4.15
N LEU A 139 10.68 16.86 3.67
CA LEU A 139 9.79 15.71 3.81
C LEU A 139 10.33 14.50 3.02
N ASP A 140 10.72 14.69 1.76
CA ASP A 140 11.34 13.64 0.93
C ASP A 140 12.65 13.12 1.55
N TYR A 141 13.45 14.02 2.13
CA TYR A 141 14.66 13.68 2.85
C TYR A 141 14.37 12.92 4.15
N ALA A 142 13.37 13.34 4.92
CA ALA A 142 12.93 12.63 6.12
C ALA A 142 12.44 11.22 5.78
N ASP A 143 11.70 11.04 4.69
CA ASP A 143 11.28 9.73 4.20
C ASP A 143 12.47 8.86 3.80
N SER A 144 13.51 9.45 3.19
CA SER A 144 14.75 8.75 2.84
C SER A 144 15.56 8.35 4.09
N LEU A 145 15.58 9.21 5.12
CA LEU A 145 16.18 8.89 6.42
C LEU A 145 15.44 7.75 7.11
N ALA A 146 14.11 7.77 7.11
CA ALA A 146 13.29 6.67 7.65
C ALA A 146 13.55 5.36 6.89
N ALA A 147 13.57 5.39 5.56
CA ALA A 147 13.84 4.21 4.72
C ALA A 147 15.25 3.63 4.91
N SER A 148 16.21 4.47 5.33
CA SER A 148 17.59 4.06 5.67
C SER A 148 17.79 3.76 7.15
N GLY A 149 16.74 3.75 7.97
CA GLY A 149 16.83 3.40 9.38
C GLY A 149 17.25 4.53 10.33
N GLN A 150 17.51 5.72 9.79
CA GLN A 150 18.01 6.86 10.56
C GLN A 150 16.86 7.59 11.27
N LEU A 151 16.10 6.87 12.10
CA LEU A 151 14.87 7.37 12.72
C LEU A 151 15.10 8.62 13.58
N THR A 152 16.23 8.71 14.30
CA THR A 152 16.56 9.90 15.09
C THR A 152 16.79 11.14 14.22
N ALA A 153 17.52 10.99 13.11
CA ALA A 153 17.73 12.08 12.17
C ALA A 153 16.42 12.47 11.46
N CYS A 154 15.61 11.46 11.08
CA CYS A 154 14.28 11.66 10.52
C CYS A 154 13.39 12.50 11.46
N ILE A 155 13.32 12.13 12.75
CA ILE A 155 12.59 12.88 13.78
C ILE A 155 13.08 14.33 13.84
N SER A 156 14.40 14.56 13.85
CA SER A 156 14.97 15.91 13.90
C SER A 156 14.56 16.75 12.69
N VAL A 157 14.59 16.17 11.48
CA VAL A 157 14.16 16.86 10.26
C VAL A 157 12.67 17.17 10.32
N LEU A 158 11.82 16.19 10.65
CA LEU A 158 10.37 16.39 10.76
C LEU A 158 10.01 17.47 11.79
N GLN A 159 10.66 17.46 12.97
CA GLN A 159 10.49 18.50 13.98
C GLN A 159 10.86 19.88 13.44
N SER A 160 11.97 20.00 12.71
CA SER A 160 12.36 21.27 12.08
C SER A 160 11.29 21.77 11.09
N VAL A 161 10.74 20.87 10.25
CA VAL A 161 9.66 21.20 9.32
C VAL A 161 8.43 21.67 10.08
N THR A 162 8.02 20.97 11.15
CA THR A 162 6.83 21.36 11.91
C THR A 162 6.91 22.75 12.53
N ALA A 163 8.12 23.25 12.82
CA ALA A 163 8.34 24.55 13.44
C ALA A 163 8.19 25.72 12.44
N VAL A 164 8.60 25.54 11.19
CA VAL A 164 8.71 26.65 10.22
C VAL A 164 7.78 26.53 9.01
N ALA A 165 7.26 25.33 8.73
CA ALA A 165 6.45 25.08 7.55
C ALA A 165 5.09 25.78 7.60
N ASP A 166 4.54 26.00 6.40
CA ASP A 166 3.14 26.36 6.26
C ASP A 166 2.22 25.29 6.87
N PRO A 167 0.98 25.66 7.23
CA PRO A 167 0.09 24.75 7.96
C PRO A 167 -0.14 23.39 7.29
N ALA A 168 -0.19 23.30 5.95
CA ALA A 168 -0.45 22.04 5.26
C ALA A 168 0.76 21.10 5.37
N SER A 169 1.96 21.61 5.07
CA SER A 169 3.21 20.85 5.20
C SER A 169 3.51 20.46 6.65
N ARG A 170 3.12 21.31 7.62
CA ARG A 170 3.19 20.99 9.05
C ARG A 170 2.33 19.79 9.43
N LEU A 171 1.09 19.70 8.91
CA LEU A 171 0.23 18.54 9.16
C LEU A 171 0.83 17.26 8.59
N THR A 172 1.37 17.31 7.38
CA THR A 172 2.06 16.16 6.77
C THR A 172 3.26 15.74 7.61
N ALA A 173 4.10 16.70 8.04
CA ALA A 173 5.24 16.41 8.90
C ALA A 173 4.83 15.79 10.25
N TRP A 174 3.75 16.28 10.87
CA TRP A 174 3.20 15.67 12.09
C TRP A 174 2.69 14.26 11.87
N ARG A 175 2.01 13.96 10.76
CA ARG A 175 1.63 12.59 10.41
C ARG A 175 2.85 11.66 10.35
N HIS A 176 3.88 12.04 9.59
CA HIS A 176 5.11 11.25 9.51
C HIS A 176 5.79 11.08 10.87
N LEU A 177 5.77 12.12 11.70
CA LEU A 177 6.36 12.06 13.04
C LEU A 177 5.61 11.07 13.94
N ILE A 178 4.27 11.03 13.85
CA ILE A 178 3.43 10.06 14.55
C ILE A 178 3.77 8.64 14.12
N GLU A 179 3.89 8.38 12.81
CA GLU A 179 4.28 7.07 12.28
C GLU A 179 5.64 6.61 12.83
N VAL A 180 6.65 7.48 12.78
CA VAL A 180 7.99 7.16 13.28
C VAL A 180 8.00 6.97 14.81
N PHE A 181 7.22 7.74 15.55
CA PHE A 181 7.07 7.55 16.99
C PHE A 181 6.36 6.23 17.32
N VAL A 182 5.33 5.85 16.58
CA VAL A 182 4.69 4.53 16.73
C VAL A 182 5.67 3.41 16.42
N GLU A 183 6.40 3.47 15.31
CA GLU A 183 7.39 2.45 14.91
C GLU A 183 8.55 2.30 15.93
N SER A 184 8.94 3.39 16.59
CA SER A 184 9.98 3.38 17.64
C SER A 184 9.46 3.03 19.05
N GLY A 185 8.15 2.85 19.20
CA GLY A 185 7.47 2.54 20.46
C GLY A 185 7.30 3.74 21.39
N ARG A 186 7.42 4.96 20.88
CA ARG A 186 7.27 6.25 21.59
C ARG A 186 5.81 6.73 21.56
N LEU A 187 4.90 5.91 22.09
CA LEU A 187 3.45 6.14 21.95
C LEU A 187 2.95 7.41 22.65
N GLY A 188 3.59 7.81 23.76
CA GLY A 188 3.27 9.07 24.44
C GLY A 188 3.57 10.29 23.58
N ASP A 189 4.73 10.30 22.91
CA ASP A 189 5.11 11.38 22.00
C ASP A 189 4.20 11.42 20.76
N ALA A 190 3.85 10.25 20.21
CA ALA A 190 2.88 10.15 19.11
C ALA A 190 1.51 10.73 19.49
N ALA A 191 1.00 10.41 20.68
CA ALA A 191 -0.26 10.93 21.18
C ALA A 191 -0.21 12.46 21.38
N GLU A 192 0.89 12.99 21.91
CA GLU A 192 1.06 14.43 22.08
C GLU A 192 1.04 15.17 20.73
N VAL A 193 1.79 14.67 19.75
CA VAL A 193 1.82 15.23 18.39
C VAL A 193 0.43 15.17 17.74
N LEU A 194 -0.29 14.07 17.91
CA LEU A 194 -1.66 13.96 17.39
C LEU A 194 -2.61 15.00 18.00
N GLU A 195 -2.51 15.27 19.31
CA GLU A 195 -3.31 16.30 19.98
C GLU A 195 -2.96 17.71 19.49
N GLN A 196 -1.67 17.98 19.24
CA GLN A 196 -1.23 19.24 18.62
C GLN A 196 -1.76 19.38 17.19
N MET A 197 -1.66 18.31 16.40
CA MET A 197 -2.20 18.24 15.03
C MET A 197 -3.70 18.49 15.02
N HIS A 198 -4.45 17.87 15.94
CA HIS A 198 -5.91 18.00 16.04
C HIS A 198 -6.35 19.43 16.40
N ARG A 199 -5.72 20.03 17.40
CA ARG A 199 -6.00 21.42 17.82
C ARG A 199 -5.75 22.41 16.69
N THR A 200 -4.61 22.27 16.01
CA THR A 200 -4.22 23.13 14.89
C THR A 200 -5.16 22.97 13.71
N ALA A 201 -5.48 21.73 13.34
CA ALA A 201 -6.41 21.42 12.26
C ALA A 201 -7.79 22.04 12.49
N THR A 202 -8.31 21.94 13.72
CA THR A 202 -9.63 22.47 14.09
C THR A 202 -9.65 24.00 14.07
N ALA A 203 -8.56 24.65 14.45
CA ALA A 203 -8.44 26.11 14.45
C ALA A 203 -8.33 26.69 13.04
N LEU A 204 -7.54 26.07 12.16
CA LEU A 204 -7.20 26.64 10.85
C LEU A 204 -8.17 26.23 9.73
N TRP A 205 -8.80 25.06 9.81
CA TRP A 205 -9.74 24.58 8.79
C TRP A 205 -11.10 24.18 9.39
N PRO A 206 -11.88 25.16 9.88
CA PRO A 206 -13.14 24.88 10.54
C PRO A 206 -14.23 24.37 9.57
N ARG A 207 -14.17 24.64 8.25
CA ARG A 207 -15.14 24.17 7.23
C ARG A 207 -14.49 24.07 5.84
N GLY A 208 -15.17 23.45 4.88
CA GLY A 208 -14.76 23.41 3.46
C GLY A 208 -14.08 22.10 3.00
N PRO A 209 -13.68 22.02 1.72
CA PRO A 209 -13.01 20.83 1.16
C PRO A 209 -11.61 20.61 1.76
N GLU A 210 -10.88 21.66 2.13
CA GLU A 210 -9.60 21.50 2.84
C GLU A 210 -9.78 20.81 4.19
N ARG A 211 -10.89 21.07 4.89
CA ARG A 211 -11.22 20.39 6.14
C ARG A 211 -11.35 18.88 5.93
N ALA A 212 -11.91 18.43 4.81
CA ALA A 212 -12.06 16.99 4.56
C ALA A 212 -10.70 16.30 4.40
N ALA A 213 -9.77 16.89 3.66
CA ALA A 213 -8.41 16.37 3.50
C ALA A 213 -7.65 16.35 4.83
N VAL A 214 -7.71 17.45 5.60
CA VAL A 214 -7.08 17.55 6.92
C VAL A 214 -7.70 16.56 7.92
N THR A 215 -9.01 16.37 7.86
CA THR A 215 -9.70 15.37 8.70
C THR A 215 -9.28 13.96 8.32
N ALA A 216 -9.07 13.68 7.03
CA ALA A 216 -8.57 12.37 6.58
C ALA A 216 -7.14 12.10 7.09
N GLU A 217 -6.25 13.11 7.04
CA GLU A 217 -4.90 13.03 7.63
C GLU A 217 -4.97 12.71 9.15
N LEU A 218 -5.85 13.39 9.89
CA LEU A 218 -6.07 13.13 11.31
C LEU A 218 -6.59 11.71 11.58
N CYS A 219 -7.60 11.27 10.83
CA CYS A 219 -8.14 9.92 10.92
C CYS A 219 -7.04 8.87 10.65
N TYR A 220 -6.24 9.09 9.61
CA TYR A 220 -5.13 8.22 9.29
C TYR A 220 -4.09 8.17 10.42
N ALA A 221 -3.69 9.32 10.98
CA ALA A 221 -2.76 9.38 12.10
C ALA A 221 -3.31 8.69 13.38
N ARG A 222 -4.60 8.90 13.71
CA ARG A 222 -5.29 8.20 14.81
C ARG A 222 -5.26 6.70 14.65
N SER A 223 -5.46 6.21 13.43
CA SER A 223 -5.49 4.77 13.17
C SER A 223 -4.18 4.06 13.53
N HIS A 224 -3.03 4.71 13.35
CA HIS A 224 -1.74 4.16 13.74
C HIS A 224 -1.60 4.00 15.25
N LEU A 225 -2.07 4.99 16.01
CA LEU A 225 -2.08 4.93 17.48
C LEU A 225 -3.04 3.84 17.99
N SER A 226 -4.30 3.83 17.53
CA SER A 226 -5.26 2.80 17.91
C SER A 226 -4.77 1.41 17.56
N ARG A 227 -4.22 1.20 16.35
CA ARG A 227 -3.65 -0.09 15.95
C ARG A 227 -2.48 -0.50 16.86
N SER A 228 -1.58 0.44 17.19
CA SER A 228 -0.47 0.14 18.09
C SER A 228 -0.93 -0.16 19.52
N ALA A 229 -2.06 0.39 19.96
CA ALA A 229 -2.68 0.09 21.24
C ALA A 229 -3.47 -1.24 21.26
N GLY A 230 -3.57 -1.93 20.12
CA GLY A 230 -4.38 -3.15 19.98
C GLY A 230 -5.87 -2.90 19.73
N GLU A 231 -6.28 -1.65 19.48
CA GLU A 231 -7.65 -1.24 19.21
C GLU A 231 -7.98 -1.37 17.71
N THR A 232 -7.96 -2.61 17.21
CA THR A 232 -8.09 -2.91 15.78
C THR A 232 -9.37 -2.35 15.14
N GLU A 233 -10.52 -2.46 15.82
CA GLU A 233 -11.79 -1.92 15.32
C GLU A 233 -11.78 -0.39 15.22
N ALA A 234 -11.22 0.29 16.21
CA ALA A 234 -11.09 1.75 16.19
C ALA A 234 -10.19 2.20 15.03
N ALA A 235 -9.07 1.51 14.82
CA ALA A 235 -8.18 1.78 13.69
C ALA A 235 -8.88 1.59 12.32
N LEU A 236 -9.65 0.51 12.15
CA LEU A 236 -10.45 0.29 10.94
C LEU A 236 -11.51 1.38 10.74
N GLY A 237 -12.20 1.79 11.81
CA GLY A 237 -13.20 2.85 11.77
C GLY A 237 -12.61 4.18 11.27
N GLU A 238 -11.46 4.57 11.82
CA GLU A 238 -10.75 5.79 11.41
C GLU A 238 -10.24 5.70 9.96
N LEU A 239 -9.68 4.57 9.54
CA LEU A 239 -9.22 4.40 8.15
C LEU A 239 -10.37 4.40 7.13
N CYS A 240 -11.49 3.74 7.44
CA CYS A 240 -12.68 3.76 6.59
C CYS A 240 -13.21 5.20 6.45
N ARG A 241 -13.23 5.96 7.54
CA ARG A 241 -13.60 7.38 7.52
C ARG A 241 -12.63 8.21 6.67
N ALA A 242 -11.32 8.02 6.83
CA ALA A 242 -10.31 8.70 6.01
C ALA A 242 -10.51 8.43 4.53
N ARG A 243 -10.72 7.15 4.15
CA ARG A 243 -11.00 6.75 2.77
C ARG A 243 -12.26 7.44 2.23
N GLN A 244 -13.36 7.43 2.99
CA GLN A 244 -14.62 8.06 2.58
C GLN A 244 -14.46 9.56 2.33
N LEU A 245 -13.69 10.26 3.19
CA LEU A 245 -13.42 11.68 3.04
C LEU A 245 -12.58 11.96 1.78
N LEU A 246 -11.54 11.16 1.52
CA LEU A 246 -10.66 11.35 0.36
C LEU A 246 -11.38 11.06 -0.97
N THR A 247 -12.25 10.06 -0.99
CA THR A 247 -13.05 9.74 -2.18
C THR A 247 -14.15 10.76 -2.43
N SER A 248 -14.87 11.19 -1.39
CA SER A 248 -16.00 12.13 -1.54
C SER A 248 -15.56 13.55 -1.86
N ALA A 249 -14.42 14.00 -1.32
CA ALA A 249 -13.86 15.31 -1.61
C ALA A 249 -13.22 15.42 -3.02
N GLN A 250 -13.27 14.35 -3.83
CA GLN A 250 -12.63 14.27 -5.15
C GLN A 250 -11.20 14.80 -5.12
N VAL A 251 -10.40 14.39 -4.13
CA VAL A 251 -9.05 14.93 -3.94
C VAL A 251 -8.15 14.45 -5.09
N GLY A 252 -8.19 15.18 -6.19
CA GLY A 252 -7.44 14.90 -7.41
C GLY A 252 -5.96 15.31 -7.32
N THR A 253 -5.57 15.96 -6.22
CA THR A 253 -4.19 16.36 -5.98
C THR A 253 -3.30 15.14 -5.76
N ARG A 254 -2.04 15.26 -6.16
CA ARG A 254 -1.04 14.19 -5.95
C ARG A 254 -0.94 13.79 -4.48
N VAL A 255 -0.93 14.77 -3.57
CA VAL A 255 -0.85 14.55 -2.11
C VAL A 255 -2.05 13.74 -1.60
N GLY A 256 -3.28 14.12 -1.98
CA GLY A 256 -4.47 13.37 -1.56
C GLY A 256 -4.50 11.95 -2.10
N ARG A 257 -4.04 11.73 -3.34
CA ARG A 257 -3.89 10.39 -3.90
C ARG A 257 -2.83 9.55 -3.16
N MET A 258 -1.70 10.16 -2.77
CA MET A 258 -0.66 9.49 -1.98
C MET A 258 -1.17 9.10 -0.58
N LEU A 259 -1.94 9.98 0.07
CA LEU A 259 -2.60 9.65 1.34
C LEU A 259 -3.61 8.51 1.16
N LEU A 260 -4.43 8.56 0.10
CA LEU A 260 -5.40 7.49 -0.18
C LEU A 260 -4.70 6.14 -0.39
N ILE A 261 -3.58 6.11 -1.11
CA ILE A 261 -2.75 4.90 -1.24
C ILE A 261 -2.32 4.38 0.15
N SER A 262 -1.83 5.26 1.01
CA SER A 262 -1.35 4.91 2.36
C SER A 262 -2.48 4.39 3.26
N VAL A 263 -3.68 4.99 3.15
CA VAL A 263 -4.92 4.54 3.82
C VAL A 263 -5.29 3.13 3.33
N LEU A 264 -5.30 2.89 2.01
CA LEU A 264 -5.63 1.59 1.43
C LEU A 264 -4.62 0.52 1.85
N GLN A 265 -3.32 0.83 1.86
CA GLN A 265 -2.29 -0.09 2.36
C GLN A 265 -2.50 -0.46 3.82
N SER A 266 -2.88 0.53 4.65
CA SER A 266 -3.10 0.30 6.08
C SER A 266 -4.36 -0.53 6.34
N LEU A 267 -5.45 -0.27 5.59
CA LEU A 267 -6.64 -1.13 5.57
C LEU A 267 -6.27 -2.55 5.14
N GLY A 268 -5.50 -2.68 4.05
CA GLY A 268 -5.01 -3.96 3.55
C GLY A 268 -4.21 -4.73 4.62
N LYS A 269 -3.30 -4.04 5.32
CA LYS A 269 -2.49 -4.64 6.38
C LYS A 269 -3.35 -5.13 7.55
N ILE A 270 -4.28 -4.31 8.05
CA ILE A 270 -5.17 -4.72 9.15
C ILE A 270 -6.07 -5.89 8.73
N HIS A 271 -6.64 -5.84 7.52
CA HIS A 271 -7.44 -6.97 7.03
C HIS A 271 -6.62 -8.24 6.88
N ASN A 272 -5.34 -8.15 6.51
CA ASN A 272 -4.44 -9.28 6.48
C ASN A 272 -4.22 -9.85 7.90
N GLU A 273 -3.97 -8.98 8.88
CA GLU A 273 -3.82 -9.34 10.30
C GLU A 273 -5.09 -9.98 10.89
N CYS A 274 -6.28 -9.53 10.45
CA CYS A 274 -7.57 -10.11 10.84
C CYS A 274 -7.95 -11.38 10.05
N GLY A 275 -7.10 -11.86 9.12
CA GLY A 275 -7.39 -13.02 8.29
C GLY A 275 -8.40 -12.79 7.16
N SER A 276 -8.82 -11.54 6.93
CA SER A 276 -9.71 -11.15 5.83
C SER A 276 -8.93 -11.00 4.51
N LEU A 277 -8.28 -12.08 4.08
CA LEU A 277 -7.26 -12.08 3.02
C LEU A 277 -7.76 -11.55 1.66
N ASN A 278 -9.00 -11.87 1.27
CA ASN A 278 -9.58 -11.34 0.02
C ASN A 278 -9.74 -9.81 0.07
N LYS A 279 -10.29 -9.27 1.16
CA LYS A 279 -10.41 -7.81 1.36
C LYS A 279 -9.03 -7.15 1.37
N ALA A 280 -8.07 -7.77 2.03
CA ALA A 280 -6.68 -7.27 2.04
C ALA A 280 -6.12 -7.16 0.61
N ALA A 281 -6.28 -8.22 -0.19
CA ALA A 281 -5.86 -8.24 -1.58
C ALA A 281 -6.57 -7.16 -2.43
N ASP A 282 -7.88 -6.95 -2.23
CA ASP A 282 -8.64 -5.91 -2.92
C ASP A 282 -8.08 -4.52 -2.62
N PHE A 283 -7.80 -4.21 -1.35
CA PHE A 283 -7.24 -2.92 -0.94
C PHE A 283 -5.85 -2.67 -1.53
N PHE A 284 -4.95 -3.66 -1.50
CA PHE A 284 -3.63 -3.50 -2.11
C PHE A 284 -3.70 -3.38 -3.64
N THR A 285 -4.63 -4.08 -4.28
CA THR A 285 -4.87 -3.97 -5.72
C THR A 285 -5.40 -2.58 -6.09
N GLU A 286 -6.34 -2.03 -5.31
CA GLU A 286 -6.83 -0.67 -5.49
C GLU A 286 -5.71 0.37 -5.32
N ALA A 287 -4.84 0.19 -4.32
CA ALA A 287 -3.67 1.05 -4.11
C ALA A 287 -2.71 1.01 -5.33
N LEU A 288 -2.39 -0.18 -5.84
CA LEU A 288 -1.55 -0.34 -7.05
C LEU A 288 -2.18 0.32 -8.28
N ARG A 289 -3.49 0.17 -8.46
CA ARG A 289 -4.22 0.82 -9.56
C ARG A 289 -4.09 2.34 -9.49
N ILE A 290 -4.19 2.95 -8.31
CA ILE A 290 -4.00 4.40 -8.15
C ILE A 290 -2.55 4.79 -8.46
N ILE A 291 -1.58 4.03 -7.96
CA ILE A 291 -0.15 4.24 -8.23
C ILE A 291 0.13 4.26 -9.73
N ASP A 292 -0.46 3.33 -10.50
CA ASP A 292 -0.29 3.24 -11.96
C ASP A 292 -0.90 4.44 -12.72
N THR A 293 -1.77 5.23 -12.09
CA THR A 293 -2.29 6.49 -12.67
C THR A 293 -1.45 7.72 -12.38
N LEU A 294 -0.40 7.61 -11.55
CA LEU A 294 0.48 8.73 -11.21
C LEU A 294 1.57 8.90 -12.27
N VAL A 295 1.83 10.14 -12.67
CA VAL A 295 2.90 10.49 -13.63
C VAL A 295 4.27 10.01 -13.15
N VAL A 296 4.52 10.13 -11.85
CA VAL A 296 5.73 9.63 -11.18
C VAL A 296 5.30 8.69 -10.04
N PRO A 297 5.26 7.37 -10.28
CA PRO A 297 4.87 6.40 -9.28
C PRO A 297 5.82 6.42 -8.06
N PRO A 298 5.32 6.58 -6.84
CA PRO A 298 6.15 6.51 -5.63
C PRO A 298 6.64 5.07 -5.43
N ALA A 299 7.92 4.83 -5.72
CA ALA A 299 8.51 3.47 -5.71
C ALA A 299 8.33 2.76 -4.36
N ARG A 300 8.50 3.47 -3.24
CA ARG A 300 8.32 2.92 -1.89
C ARG A 300 6.89 2.41 -1.66
N LEU A 301 5.88 3.23 -1.96
CA LEU A 301 4.48 2.82 -1.84
C LEU A 301 4.16 1.66 -2.80
N ARG A 302 4.74 1.65 -4.01
CA ARG A 302 4.59 0.51 -4.93
C ARG A 302 5.13 -0.78 -4.32
N ILE A 303 6.35 -0.76 -3.79
CA ILE A 303 6.97 -1.93 -3.15
C ILE A 303 6.09 -2.43 -2.00
N GLN A 304 5.66 -1.54 -1.11
CA GLN A 304 4.83 -1.90 0.05
C GLN A 304 3.48 -2.50 -0.37
N SER A 305 2.82 -1.96 -1.41
CA SER A 305 1.58 -2.56 -1.93
C SER A 305 1.81 -3.91 -2.58
N LEU A 306 2.92 -4.11 -3.30
CA LEU A 306 3.28 -5.41 -3.87
C LEU A 306 3.56 -6.46 -2.79
N LEU A 307 4.26 -6.09 -1.72
CA LEU A 307 4.53 -6.98 -0.59
C LEU A 307 3.24 -7.33 0.16
N GLY A 308 2.39 -6.34 0.43
CA GLY A 308 1.08 -6.56 1.06
C GLY A 308 0.18 -7.50 0.24
N LEU A 309 0.06 -7.25 -1.08
CA LEU A 309 -0.70 -8.11 -1.97
C LEU A 309 -0.10 -9.51 -2.07
N SER A 310 1.23 -9.62 -2.12
CA SER A 310 1.91 -10.90 -2.10
C SER A 310 1.61 -11.70 -0.84
N SER A 311 1.64 -11.06 0.34
CA SER A 311 1.35 -11.72 1.61
C SER A 311 -0.08 -12.25 1.64
N ALA A 312 -1.06 -11.41 1.26
CA ALA A 312 -2.47 -11.80 1.22
C ALA A 312 -2.72 -12.95 0.21
N LEU A 313 -2.17 -12.86 -1.00
CA LEU A 313 -2.31 -13.90 -2.01
C LEU A 313 -1.58 -15.20 -1.63
N GLY A 314 -0.42 -15.13 -0.99
CA GLY A 314 0.32 -16.35 -0.59
C GLY A 314 -0.42 -17.17 0.47
N ALA A 315 -1.27 -16.52 1.26
CA ALA A 315 -2.11 -17.18 2.26
C ALA A 315 -3.42 -17.76 1.68
N LEU A 316 -3.77 -17.44 0.42
CA LEU A 316 -4.95 -17.94 -0.28
C LEU A 316 -4.63 -19.22 -1.10
N PRO A 317 -5.56 -20.20 -1.19
CA PRO A 317 -5.38 -21.39 -2.01
C PRO A 317 -5.20 -21.08 -3.50
N GLY A 318 -4.24 -21.72 -4.18
CA GLY A 318 -4.03 -21.61 -5.63
C GLY A 318 -3.48 -20.27 -6.11
N ARG A 319 -2.98 -19.42 -5.20
CA ARG A 319 -2.46 -18.08 -5.51
C ARG A 319 -0.97 -17.91 -5.17
N MET A 320 -0.30 -18.98 -4.74
CA MET A 320 1.11 -18.97 -4.31
C MET A 320 2.08 -18.51 -5.41
N GLN A 321 1.86 -18.95 -6.66
CA GLN A 321 2.71 -18.54 -7.77
C GLN A 321 2.60 -17.03 -8.07
N ALA A 322 1.39 -16.48 -7.98
CA ALA A 322 1.15 -15.05 -8.16
C ALA A 322 1.84 -14.23 -7.06
N ALA A 323 1.69 -14.66 -5.80
CA ALA A 323 2.39 -14.08 -4.66
C ALA A 323 3.92 -14.05 -4.86
N SER A 324 4.51 -15.19 -5.25
CA SER A 324 5.95 -15.30 -5.48
C SER A 324 6.46 -14.42 -6.63
N LYS A 325 5.63 -14.13 -7.64
CA LYS A 325 5.97 -13.16 -8.71
C LYS A 325 5.96 -11.72 -8.18
N LEU A 326 4.94 -11.36 -7.39
CA LEU A 326 4.82 -10.02 -6.81
C LEU A 326 5.95 -9.74 -5.81
N SER A 327 6.26 -10.69 -4.94
CA SER A 327 7.33 -10.57 -3.95
C SER A 327 8.70 -10.37 -4.60
N ARG A 328 9.04 -11.17 -5.62
CA ARG A 328 10.29 -10.97 -6.38
C ARG A 328 10.34 -9.63 -7.09
N SER A 329 9.24 -9.19 -7.71
CA SER A 329 9.17 -7.86 -8.31
C SER A 329 9.38 -6.74 -7.27
N ALA A 330 8.83 -6.90 -6.07
CA ALA A 330 9.00 -5.96 -4.97
C ALA A 330 10.46 -5.93 -4.47
N LEU A 331 11.09 -7.11 -4.33
CA LEU A 331 12.49 -7.24 -3.91
C LEU A 331 13.45 -6.62 -4.94
N GLU A 332 13.26 -6.90 -6.24
CA GLU A 332 14.10 -6.34 -7.30
C GLU A 332 13.93 -4.83 -7.40
N LEU A 333 12.70 -4.32 -7.26
CA LEU A 333 12.46 -2.87 -7.21
C LEU A 333 13.13 -2.24 -5.99
N ALA A 334 13.03 -2.86 -4.81
CA ALA A 334 13.66 -2.35 -3.58
C ALA A 334 15.19 -2.33 -3.67
N LYS A 335 15.80 -3.36 -4.28
CA LYS A 335 17.25 -3.38 -4.58
C LYS A 335 17.64 -2.29 -5.56
N GLY A 336 16.87 -2.12 -6.65
CA GLY A 336 17.12 -1.10 -7.66
C GLY A 336 17.04 0.33 -7.13
N THR A 337 16.21 0.58 -6.11
CA THR A 337 16.11 1.89 -5.45
C THR A 337 17.04 2.05 -4.24
N GLY A 338 17.65 0.98 -3.74
CA GLY A 338 18.50 1.01 -2.55
C GLY A 338 17.74 1.20 -1.23
N PHE A 339 16.43 0.89 -1.19
CA PHE A 339 15.62 1.05 0.01
C PHE A 339 15.85 -0.12 0.97
N LEU A 340 16.81 0.03 1.89
CA LEU A 340 17.25 -1.02 2.81
C LEU A 340 16.10 -1.59 3.66
N ARG A 341 15.23 -0.73 4.20
CA ARG A 341 14.04 -1.19 4.95
C ARG A 341 13.15 -2.09 4.10
N GLU A 342 12.81 -1.65 2.90
CA GLU A 342 11.98 -2.42 1.97
C GLU A 342 12.67 -3.73 1.49
N ILE A 343 14.00 -3.76 1.37
CA ILE A 343 14.76 -4.99 1.08
C ILE A 343 14.62 -6.01 2.22
N ALA A 344 14.72 -5.55 3.48
CA ALA A 344 14.52 -6.42 4.64
C ALA A 344 13.10 -6.98 4.67
N LEU A 345 12.09 -6.13 4.50
CA LEU A 345 10.68 -6.53 4.46
C LEU A 345 10.38 -7.51 3.30
N ALA A 346 10.97 -7.29 2.13
CA ALA A 346 10.82 -8.18 1.00
C ALA A 346 11.44 -9.57 1.26
N ASN A 347 12.60 -9.64 1.91
CA ASN A 347 13.18 -10.92 2.31
C ASN A 347 12.35 -11.63 3.39
N VAL A 348 11.74 -10.89 4.33
CA VAL A 348 10.78 -11.48 5.28
C VAL A 348 9.58 -12.08 4.56
N ASN A 349 9.05 -11.39 3.56
CA ASN A 349 7.95 -11.90 2.76
C ASN A 349 8.34 -13.17 1.99
N GLU A 350 9.50 -13.19 1.32
CA GLU A 350 10.03 -14.40 0.67
C GLU A 350 10.21 -15.55 1.66
N SER A 351 10.74 -15.27 2.86
CA SER A 351 10.85 -16.26 3.93
C SER A 351 9.49 -16.89 4.27
N ASN A 352 8.45 -16.08 4.37
CA ASN A 352 7.09 -16.57 4.63
C ASN A 352 6.53 -17.43 3.49
N LEU A 353 6.72 -17.01 2.24
CA LEU A 353 6.26 -17.78 1.08
C LEU A 353 7.00 -19.13 0.98
N CYS A 354 8.32 -19.15 1.18
CA CYS A 354 9.11 -20.38 1.24
C CYS A 354 8.63 -21.28 2.39
N PHE A 355 8.35 -20.69 3.56
CA PHE A 355 7.81 -21.43 4.70
C PHE A 355 6.48 -22.11 4.37
N TRP A 356 5.55 -21.41 3.71
CA TRP A 356 4.25 -21.98 3.32
C TRP A 356 4.38 -23.09 2.27
N ARG A 357 5.39 -22.99 1.38
CA ARG A 357 5.77 -24.06 0.45
C ARG A 357 6.53 -25.23 1.11
N SER A 358 6.80 -25.14 2.41
CA SER A 358 7.60 -26.10 3.18
C SER A 358 9.09 -26.16 2.78
N GLU A 359 9.59 -25.09 2.16
CA GLU A 359 10.99 -24.89 1.80
C GLU A 359 11.73 -24.23 2.97
N TYR A 360 11.78 -24.91 4.12
CA TYR A 360 12.18 -24.29 5.39
C TYR A 360 13.63 -23.77 5.40
N GLN A 361 14.53 -24.42 4.67
CA GLN A 361 15.93 -24.00 4.59
C GLN A 361 16.07 -22.69 3.79
N GLU A 362 15.33 -22.55 2.69
CA GLU A 362 15.28 -21.29 1.91
C GLU A 362 14.60 -20.18 2.71
N ALA A 363 13.52 -20.51 3.45
CA ALA A 363 12.89 -19.59 4.37
C ALA A 363 13.89 -19.04 5.40
N LEU A 364 14.68 -19.93 6.02
CA LEU A 364 15.71 -19.55 6.97
C LEU A 364 16.81 -18.69 6.33
N GLN A 365 17.22 -18.98 5.09
CA GLN A 365 18.19 -18.16 4.36
C GLN A 365 17.69 -16.73 4.14
N HIS A 366 16.45 -16.57 3.67
CA HIS A 366 15.86 -15.24 3.49
C HIS A 366 15.71 -14.48 4.81
N ALA A 367 15.27 -15.14 5.87
CA ALA A 367 15.20 -14.53 7.20
C ALA A 367 16.60 -14.10 7.72
N ALA A 368 17.63 -14.91 7.46
CA ALA A 368 19.01 -14.60 7.83
C ALA A 368 19.58 -13.42 7.03
N LEU A 369 19.21 -13.27 5.75
CA LEU A 369 19.57 -12.11 4.93
C LEU A 369 18.88 -10.82 5.40
N ALA A 370 17.63 -10.92 5.86
CA ALA A 370 16.87 -9.77 6.35
C ALA A 370 17.39 -9.25 7.70
N GLN A 371 17.82 -10.14 8.59
CA GLN A 371 18.19 -9.80 9.98
C GLN A 371 19.25 -8.68 10.11
N PRO A 372 20.44 -8.75 9.49
CA PRO A 372 21.47 -7.72 9.69
C PRO A 372 21.03 -6.35 9.17
N ILE A 373 20.23 -6.32 8.11
CA ILE A 373 19.65 -5.07 7.59
C ILE A 373 18.64 -4.54 8.61
N ALA A 374 17.77 -5.41 9.11
CA ALA A 374 16.73 -5.05 10.05
C ALA A 374 17.25 -4.56 11.40
N ASP A 375 18.35 -5.12 11.90
CA ASP A 375 19.01 -4.67 13.12
C ASP A 375 19.46 -3.20 13.02
N VAL A 376 19.65 -2.69 11.80
CA VAL A 376 20.04 -1.30 11.53
C VAL A 376 18.83 -0.42 11.20
N VAL A 377 17.87 -0.94 10.42
CA VAL A 377 16.87 -0.08 9.77
C VAL A 377 15.42 -0.22 10.23
N LEU A 378 15.07 -1.31 10.92
CA LEU A 378 13.67 -1.54 11.32
C LEU A 378 13.37 -0.94 12.69
N GLY A 379 12.16 -0.40 12.83
CA GLY A 379 11.60 -0.05 14.13
C GLY A 379 11.40 -1.27 15.03
N LYS A 380 11.15 -1.06 16.32
CA LYS A 380 11.02 -2.16 17.31
C LYS A 380 9.95 -3.17 16.94
N ILE A 381 8.81 -2.68 16.45
CA ILE A 381 7.66 -3.51 16.08
C ILE A 381 7.99 -4.38 14.87
N GLU A 382 8.59 -3.80 13.83
CA GLU A 382 8.95 -4.51 12.61
C GLU A 382 10.10 -5.50 12.84
N ALA A 383 11.07 -5.13 13.68
CA ALA A 383 12.12 -6.03 14.11
C ALA A 383 11.57 -7.25 14.87
N ALA A 384 10.54 -7.05 15.70
CA ALA A 384 9.85 -8.14 16.39
C ALA A 384 9.06 -9.05 15.41
N GLU A 385 8.42 -8.48 14.39
CA GLU A 385 7.75 -9.22 13.31
C GLU A 385 8.75 -10.09 12.52
N LEU A 386 9.88 -9.52 12.10
CA LEU A 386 10.95 -10.28 11.43
C LEU A 386 11.49 -11.39 12.34
N ALA A 387 11.73 -11.08 13.61
CA ALA A 387 12.22 -12.06 14.59
C ALA A 387 11.25 -13.23 14.76
N LEU A 388 9.93 -13.00 14.67
CA LEU A 388 8.91 -14.04 14.66
C LEU A 388 9.04 -14.95 13.43
N HIS A 389 9.15 -14.37 12.23
CA HIS A 389 9.30 -15.14 10.99
C HIS A 389 10.59 -15.96 10.97
N HIS A 390 11.69 -15.37 11.43
CA HIS A 390 12.98 -16.04 11.56
C HIS A 390 12.91 -17.19 12.57
N ALA A 391 12.33 -16.96 13.76
CA ALA A 391 12.14 -18.01 14.75
C ALA A 391 11.27 -19.16 14.22
N ARG A 392 10.27 -18.85 13.39
CA ARG A 392 9.41 -19.85 12.76
C ARG A 392 10.20 -20.76 11.81
N ALA A 393 11.05 -20.17 10.97
CA ALA A 393 11.93 -20.91 10.07
C ALA A 393 12.97 -21.74 10.85
N GLU A 394 13.64 -21.16 11.86
CA GLU A 394 14.58 -21.87 12.75
C GLU A 394 13.91 -23.08 13.41
N ALA A 395 12.69 -22.92 13.91
CA ALA A 395 11.93 -24.01 14.53
C ALA A 395 11.54 -25.13 13.56
N ALA A 396 11.29 -24.81 12.29
CA ALA A 396 11.01 -25.80 11.26
C ALA A 396 12.27 -26.55 10.81
N CYS A 397 13.43 -25.89 10.83
CA CYS A 397 14.73 -26.54 10.62
C CYS A 397 15.29 -27.25 11.87
N GLY A 398 14.49 -27.46 12.92
CA GLY A 398 14.89 -28.19 14.14
C GLY A 398 15.71 -27.38 15.15
N SER A 399 15.97 -26.09 14.89
CA SER A 399 16.73 -25.20 15.79
C SER A 399 15.85 -24.55 16.87
N GLY A 400 15.06 -25.36 17.58
CA GLY A 400 14.03 -24.87 18.51
C GLY A 400 14.57 -24.04 19.69
N ALA A 401 15.81 -24.23 20.12
CA ALA A 401 16.43 -23.43 21.18
C ALA A 401 16.75 -21.99 20.73
N LEU A 402 17.26 -21.83 19.50
CA LEU A 402 17.54 -20.51 18.90
C LEU A 402 16.24 -19.77 18.64
N ALA A 403 15.25 -20.45 18.04
CA ALA A 403 13.92 -19.91 17.82
C ALA A 403 13.29 -19.38 19.11
N TYR A 404 13.37 -20.16 20.20
CA TYR A 404 12.85 -19.75 21.50
C TYR A 404 13.56 -18.52 22.08
N LYS A 405 14.89 -18.46 21.98
CA LYS A 405 15.67 -17.28 22.42
C LYS A 405 15.25 -16.03 21.63
N ARG A 406 15.07 -16.16 20.32
CA ARG A 406 14.68 -15.07 19.43
C ARG A 406 13.29 -14.53 19.77
N LEU A 407 12.32 -15.41 20.02
CA LEU A 407 10.98 -15.00 20.45
C LEU A 407 10.95 -14.29 21.79
N ARG A 408 11.77 -14.71 22.76
CA ARG A 408 11.85 -13.99 24.05
C ARG A 408 12.37 -12.58 23.89
N ASN A 409 13.29 -12.35 22.95
CA ASN A 409 13.77 -11.01 22.64
C ASN A 409 12.69 -10.19 21.93
N ALA A 410 12.02 -10.75 20.91
CA ALA A 410 10.93 -10.09 20.20
C ALA A 410 9.80 -9.69 21.14
N ARG A 411 9.40 -10.58 22.06
CA ARG A 411 8.34 -10.32 23.04
C ARG A 411 8.60 -9.05 23.87
N ARG A 412 9.84 -8.78 24.26
CA ARG A 412 10.19 -7.59 25.07
C ARG A 412 9.94 -6.26 24.36
N LEU A 413 9.79 -6.29 23.03
CA LEU A 413 9.57 -5.11 22.20
C LEU A 413 8.08 -4.85 21.92
N LEU A 414 7.21 -5.79 22.30
CA LEU A 414 5.81 -5.79 21.92
C LEU A 414 4.93 -5.39 23.10
N LEU A 415 3.86 -4.65 22.80
CA LEU A 415 2.81 -4.38 23.77
C LEU A 415 1.96 -5.63 23.98
N GLU A 416 1.58 -5.87 25.23
CA GLU A 416 0.52 -6.82 25.56
C GLU A 416 -0.77 -6.40 24.82
N LYS A 417 -1.53 -7.40 24.36
CA LYS A 417 -2.76 -7.24 23.53
C LYS A 417 -2.55 -6.84 22.07
N SER A 418 -1.30 -6.65 21.62
CA SER A 418 -1.04 -6.44 20.19
C SER A 418 -1.16 -7.75 19.40
N TYR A 419 -1.46 -7.64 18.09
CA TYR A 419 -1.49 -8.78 17.17
C TYR A 419 -0.20 -9.63 17.25
N LEU A 420 0.96 -8.96 17.17
CA LEU A 420 2.26 -9.62 17.22
C LEU A 420 2.50 -10.32 18.57
N TRP A 421 1.98 -9.78 19.69
CA TRP A 421 2.08 -10.43 20.98
C TRP A 421 1.33 -11.76 21.04
N ALA A 422 0.12 -11.81 20.46
CA ALA A 422 -0.65 -13.05 20.32
C ALA A 422 0.12 -14.05 19.43
N MET A 423 0.64 -13.61 18.28
CA MET A 423 1.37 -14.47 17.35
C MET A 423 2.69 -15.01 17.93
N VAL A 424 3.45 -14.20 18.66
CA VAL A 424 4.63 -14.67 19.40
C VAL A 424 4.26 -15.73 20.42
N SER A 425 3.12 -15.58 21.09
CA SER A 425 2.64 -16.56 22.08
C SER A 425 2.21 -17.88 21.43
N VAL A 426 1.55 -17.82 20.27
CA VAL A 426 1.24 -19.00 19.45
C VAL A 426 2.52 -19.73 19.07
N LEU A 427 3.49 -19.04 18.47
CA LEU A 427 4.71 -19.67 17.98
C LEU A 427 5.59 -20.22 19.11
N GLU A 428 5.65 -19.53 20.26
CA GLU A 428 6.34 -20.04 21.44
C GLU A 428 5.73 -21.37 21.90
N SER A 429 4.40 -21.46 21.94
CA SER A 429 3.70 -22.69 22.31
C SER A 429 3.91 -23.81 21.29
N GLU A 430 4.00 -23.47 19.99
CA GLU A 430 4.31 -24.43 18.92
C GLU A 430 5.71 -25.02 19.10
N ILE A 431 6.72 -24.17 19.34
CA ILE A 431 8.11 -24.59 19.56
C ILE A 431 8.20 -25.50 20.78
N LEU A 432 7.57 -25.14 21.90
CA LEU A 432 7.57 -25.96 23.12
C LEU A 432 6.87 -27.30 22.91
N THR A 433 5.79 -27.31 22.13
CA THR A 433 5.09 -28.54 21.74
C THR A 433 6.00 -29.44 20.90
N ARG A 434 6.72 -28.91 19.91
CA ARG A 434 7.68 -29.68 19.11
C ARG A 434 8.83 -30.27 19.95
N ARG A 435 9.26 -29.56 20.99
CA ARG A 435 10.30 -30.02 21.94
C ARG A 435 9.84 -31.07 22.95
N ARG A 436 8.55 -31.50 22.91
CA ARG A 436 7.96 -32.48 23.83
C ARG A 436 8.05 -32.08 25.32
N ALA A 437 8.03 -30.79 25.61
CA ALA A 437 7.98 -30.28 26.98
C ALA A 437 6.52 -30.22 27.48
N ASP A 438 5.84 -31.37 27.57
CA ASP A 438 4.37 -31.46 27.56
C ASP A 438 3.62 -30.60 28.61
N ALA A 439 4.17 -30.45 29.82
CA ALA A 439 3.57 -29.58 30.83
C ALA A 439 3.74 -28.08 30.50
N THR A 440 4.96 -27.68 30.12
CA THR A 440 5.29 -26.31 29.73
C THR A 440 4.59 -25.91 28.44
N ALA A 441 4.53 -26.82 27.46
CA ALA A 441 3.82 -26.64 26.20
C ALA A 441 2.32 -26.42 26.41
N LEU A 442 1.68 -27.22 27.27
CA LEU A 442 0.27 -27.06 27.61
C LEU A 442 -0.01 -25.70 28.27
N ASN A 443 0.84 -25.26 29.19
CA ASN A 443 0.71 -23.96 29.84
C ASN A 443 0.92 -22.81 28.85
N ALA A 444 1.93 -22.92 27.98
CA ALA A 444 2.17 -21.94 26.92
C ALA A 444 1.00 -21.86 25.94
N ALA A 445 0.44 -22.99 25.51
CA ALA A 445 -0.71 -23.03 24.61
C ALA A 445 -1.96 -22.37 25.23
N ARG A 446 -2.23 -22.62 26.53
CA ARG A 446 -3.30 -21.92 27.26
C ARG A 446 -3.05 -20.42 27.36
N SER A 447 -1.79 -20.02 27.58
CA SER A 447 -1.41 -18.60 27.58
C SER A 447 -1.59 -17.96 26.21
N ALA A 448 -1.30 -18.68 25.13
CA ALA A 448 -1.50 -18.23 23.76
C ALA A 448 -2.99 -18.02 23.44
N VAL A 449 -3.87 -18.92 23.88
CA VAL A 449 -5.34 -18.75 23.75
C VAL A 449 -5.79 -17.46 24.44
N ARG A 450 -5.39 -17.25 25.70
CA ARG A 450 -5.73 -16.02 26.43
C ARG A 450 -5.16 -14.76 25.76
N ALA A 451 -3.92 -14.82 25.27
CA ALA A 451 -3.31 -13.71 24.57
C ALA A 451 -4.09 -13.36 23.29
N ALA A 452 -4.53 -14.36 22.53
CA ALA A 452 -5.33 -14.15 21.34
C ALA A 452 -6.73 -13.60 21.66
N GLU A 453 -7.38 -14.10 22.71
CA GLU A 453 -8.67 -13.57 23.21
C GLU A 453 -8.56 -12.11 23.64
N MET A 454 -7.52 -11.76 24.41
CA MET A 454 -7.29 -10.38 24.86
C MET A 454 -6.95 -9.40 23.73
N SER A 455 -6.41 -9.91 22.63
CA SER A 455 -6.02 -9.11 21.46
C SER A 455 -7.09 -9.09 20.37
N ASP A 456 -8.18 -9.84 20.56
CA ASP A 456 -9.23 -10.08 19.55
C ASP A 456 -8.70 -10.52 18.17
N VAL A 457 -7.69 -11.40 18.17
CA VAL A 457 -7.08 -11.91 16.93
C VAL A 457 -7.55 -13.34 16.67
N LEU A 458 -8.59 -13.47 15.85
CA LEU A 458 -9.24 -14.74 15.58
C LEU A 458 -8.31 -15.77 14.92
N GLU A 459 -7.43 -15.37 13.99
CA GLU A 459 -6.45 -16.30 13.42
C GLU A 459 -5.52 -16.89 14.51
N ALA A 460 -5.00 -16.02 15.38
CA ALA A 460 -4.12 -16.42 16.49
C ALA A 460 -4.88 -17.32 17.48
N TYR A 461 -6.16 -17.04 17.74
CA TYR A 461 -7.03 -17.86 18.58
C TYR A 461 -7.19 -19.26 17.99
N GLY A 462 -7.53 -19.36 16.71
CA GLY A 462 -7.64 -20.64 16.00
C GLY A 462 -6.34 -21.44 16.03
N CYS A 463 -5.20 -20.79 15.78
CA CYS A 463 -3.87 -21.42 15.85
C CYS A 463 -3.51 -21.86 17.28
N ALA A 464 -3.80 -21.06 18.30
CA ALA A 464 -3.55 -21.41 19.70
C ALA A 464 -4.40 -22.61 20.13
N ARG A 465 -5.69 -22.65 19.74
CA ARG A 465 -6.60 -23.77 19.98
C ARG A 465 -6.12 -25.05 19.29
N LEU A 466 -5.58 -24.93 18.08
CA LEU A 466 -4.98 -26.05 17.35
C LEU A 466 -3.80 -26.67 18.13
N ILE A 467 -2.88 -25.84 18.62
CA ILE A 467 -1.73 -26.30 19.43
C ILE A 467 -2.19 -26.89 20.77
N LEU A 468 -3.22 -26.30 21.38
CA LEU A 468 -3.80 -26.79 22.62
C LEU A 468 -4.46 -28.18 22.43
N ALA A 469 -5.14 -28.40 21.30
CA ALA A 469 -5.71 -29.70 20.92
C ALA A 469 -4.62 -30.77 20.74
N GLU A 470 -3.51 -30.43 20.08
CA GLU A 470 -2.33 -31.30 19.94
C GLU A 470 -1.75 -31.68 21.31
N CYS A 471 -1.59 -30.71 22.22
CA CYS A 471 -1.11 -30.96 23.58
C CYS A 471 -2.04 -31.91 24.37
N TYR A 472 -3.36 -31.73 24.29
CA TYR A 472 -4.31 -32.63 24.95
C TYR A 472 -4.32 -34.03 24.35
N SER A 473 -4.20 -34.15 23.02
CA SER A 473 -4.12 -35.43 22.32
C SER A 473 -2.96 -36.28 22.81
N ARG A 474 -1.75 -35.69 22.94
CA ARG A 474 -0.55 -36.37 23.45
C ARG A 474 -0.66 -36.85 24.89
N ARG A 475 -1.50 -36.18 25.69
CA ARG A 475 -1.80 -36.55 27.08
C ARG A 475 -3.01 -37.47 27.21
N HIS A 476 -3.48 -38.05 26.09
CA HIS A 476 -4.64 -38.94 26.03
C HIS A 476 -5.95 -38.31 26.53
N ARG A 477 -6.06 -36.98 26.54
CA ARG A 477 -7.27 -36.23 26.90
C ARG A 477 -8.13 -35.94 25.66
N LEU A 478 -8.72 -37.00 25.11
CA LEU A 478 -9.37 -36.97 23.79
C LEU A 478 -10.59 -36.05 23.71
N ARG A 479 -11.36 -35.91 24.80
CA ARG A 479 -12.55 -35.03 24.81
C ARG A 479 -12.14 -33.57 24.62
N GLU A 480 -11.14 -33.13 25.39
CA GLU A 480 -10.59 -31.78 25.34
C GLU A 480 -9.86 -31.52 24.03
N ALA A 481 -9.14 -32.52 23.50
CA ALA A 481 -8.50 -32.43 22.19
C ALA A 481 -9.53 -32.19 21.08
N LYS A 482 -10.62 -32.97 21.05
CA LYS A 482 -11.70 -32.82 20.07
C LYS A 482 -12.40 -31.47 20.17
N TYR A 483 -12.70 -31.02 21.40
CA TYR A 483 -13.30 -29.70 21.63
C TYR A 483 -12.42 -28.59 21.06
N ASN A 484 -11.13 -28.56 21.40
CA ASN A 484 -10.24 -27.50 20.92
C ASN A 484 -9.97 -27.58 19.40
N ALA A 485 -9.96 -28.78 18.81
CA ALA A 485 -9.85 -28.93 17.36
C ALA A 485 -11.08 -28.38 16.62
N LYS A 486 -12.28 -28.56 17.18
CA LYS A 486 -13.53 -27.97 16.65
C LYS A 486 -13.50 -26.45 16.73
N GLU A 487 -13.11 -25.89 17.88
CA GLU A 487 -12.96 -24.43 18.05
C GLU A 487 -11.94 -23.85 17.08
N ALA A 488 -10.80 -24.53 16.88
CA ALA A 488 -9.78 -24.13 15.92
C ALA A 488 -10.34 -24.10 14.49
N LEU A 489 -11.06 -25.13 14.06
CA LEU A 489 -11.69 -25.18 12.74
C LEU A 489 -12.68 -24.04 12.54
N SER A 490 -13.62 -23.85 13.48
CA SER A 490 -14.64 -22.80 13.39
C SER A 490 -14.03 -21.40 13.23
N SER A 491 -12.88 -21.15 13.85
CA SER A 491 -12.19 -19.87 13.74
C SER A 491 -11.36 -19.76 12.45
N LEU A 492 -10.60 -20.80 12.11
CA LEU A 492 -9.69 -20.78 10.95
C LEU A 492 -10.41 -20.90 9.60
N GLU A 493 -11.63 -21.41 9.55
CA GLU A 493 -12.44 -21.44 8.32
C GLU A 493 -12.78 -20.04 7.80
N HIS A 494 -12.87 -19.05 8.70
CA HIS A 494 -13.24 -17.68 8.36
C HIS A 494 -12.07 -16.70 8.41
N HIS A 495 -11.08 -16.97 9.27
CA HIS A 495 -9.99 -16.04 9.58
C HIS A 495 -8.60 -16.65 9.40
N GLY A 496 -8.50 -17.94 9.09
CA GLY A 496 -7.21 -18.62 8.99
C GLY A 496 -6.59 -18.49 7.61
N SER A 497 -5.26 -18.42 7.57
CA SER A 497 -4.53 -18.80 6.36
C SER A 497 -4.86 -20.23 5.92
N ALA A 498 -4.84 -20.49 4.61
CA ALA A 498 -5.08 -21.83 4.06
C ALA A 498 -4.14 -22.89 4.67
N PHE A 499 -2.92 -22.50 5.03
CA PHE A 499 -1.96 -23.36 5.71
C PHE A 499 -2.47 -23.78 7.11
N ALA A 500 -2.90 -22.83 7.93
CA ALA A 500 -3.42 -23.11 9.27
C ALA A 500 -4.71 -23.96 9.20
N LEU A 501 -5.59 -23.65 8.25
CA LEU A 501 -6.82 -24.41 8.03
C LEU A 501 -6.55 -25.87 7.63
N ALA A 502 -5.59 -26.11 6.73
CA ALA A 502 -5.19 -27.47 6.36
C ALA A 502 -4.61 -28.27 7.55
N GLN A 503 -3.89 -27.60 8.46
CA GLN A 503 -3.41 -28.22 9.70
C GLN A 503 -4.58 -28.57 10.64
N ALA A 504 -5.56 -27.68 10.79
CA ALA A 504 -6.73 -27.91 11.62
C ALA A 504 -7.58 -29.09 11.11
N PHE A 505 -7.84 -29.16 9.81
CA PHE A 505 -8.51 -30.31 9.20
C PHE A 505 -7.74 -31.61 9.40
N SER A 506 -6.41 -31.58 9.24
CA SER A 506 -5.57 -32.77 9.47
C SER A 506 -5.64 -33.28 10.91
N LEU A 507 -5.54 -32.36 11.89
CA LEU A 507 -5.64 -32.73 13.30
C LEU A 507 -7.02 -33.28 13.64
N SER A 508 -8.07 -32.60 13.16
CA SER A 508 -9.45 -33.02 13.37
C SER A 508 -9.70 -34.42 12.81
N ALA A 509 -9.32 -34.69 11.56
CA ALA A 509 -9.41 -36.02 10.94
C ALA A 509 -8.71 -37.10 11.78
N ARG A 510 -7.52 -36.81 12.31
CA ARG A 510 -6.76 -37.75 13.17
C ARG A 510 -7.47 -38.03 14.50
N LEU A 511 -8.14 -37.03 15.07
CA LEU A 511 -8.83 -37.16 16.37
C LEU A 511 -10.22 -37.80 16.24
N THR A 512 -10.93 -37.56 15.14
CA THR A 512 -12.33 -37.99 14.97
C THR A 512 -12.48 -39.19 14.03
N GLY A 513 -11.52 -39.45 13.14
CA GLY A 513 -11.64 -40.41 12.06
C GLY A 513 -12.44 -39.90 10.86
N ASP A 514 -12.76 -38.60 10.81
CA ASP A 514 -13.54 -38.01 9.72
C ASP A 514 -12.73 -37.93 8.42
N ARG A 515 -13.17 -38.70 7.42
CA ARG A 515 -12.54 -38.78 6.10
C ARG A 515 -12.72 -37.49 5.29
N SER A 516 -13.79 -36.74 5.51
CA SER A 516 -14.03 -35.47 4.81
C SER A 516 -12.99 -34.42 5.19
N HIS A 517 -12.66 -34.32 6.48
CA HIS A 517 -11.60 -33.44 6.96
C HIS A 517 -10.23 -33.80 6.36
N LEU A 518 -9.90 -35.09 6.23
CA LEU A 518 -8.66 -35.51 5.59
C LEU A 518 -8.61 -35.13 4.11
N ALA A 519 -9.73 -35.27 3.39
CA ALA A 519 -9.85 -34.86 2.00
C ALA A 519 -9.65 -33.35 1.85
N ASN A 520 -10.34 -32.53 2.65
CA ASN A 520 -10.20 -31.07 2.66
C ASN A 520 -8.75 -30.64 2.94
N ALA A 521 -8.09 -31.24 3.95
CA ALA A 521 -6.69 -30.96 4.25
C ALA A 521 -5.75 -31.26 3.07
N THR A 522 -6.02 -32.35 2.35
CA THR A 522 -5.22 -32.79 1.19
C THR A 522 -5.44 -31.86 0.00
N GLU A 523 -6.68 -31.47 -0.26
CA GLU A 523 -7.05 -30.53 -1.31
C GLU A 523 -6.40 -29.16 -1.10
N ILE A 524 -6.52 -28.59 0.10
CA ILE A 524 -5.91 -27.29 0.43
C ILE A 524 -4.39 -27.35 0.27
N ARG A 525 -3.73 -28.42 0.74
CA ARG A 525 -2.28 -28.60 0.56
C ARG A 525 -1.87 -28.72 -0.90
N ARG A 526 -2.67 -29.39 -1.73
CA ARG A 526 -2.44 -29.45 -3.17
C ARG A 526 -2.57 -28.07 -3.78
N ALA A 527 -3.60 -27.31 -3.41
CA ALA A 527 -3.83 -25.95 -3.90
C ALA A 527 -2.74 -24.96 -3.44
N LEU A 528 -2.12 -25.16 -2.27
CA LEU A 528 -0.99 -24.32 -1.81
C LEU A 528 0.32 -24.59 -2.56
N ARG A 529 0.48 -25.79 -3.13
CA ARG A 529 1.67 -26.18 -3.92
C ARG A 529 1.54 -25.86 -5.41
N ALA A 530 0.31 -25.68 -5.89
CA ALA A 530 0.00 -25.22 -7.24
C ALA A 530 0.12 -23.69 -7.32
#